data_AF-A0A6G6SM23-F1
#
_entry.id   AF-A0A6G6SM23-F1
#
_cell.length_a   1.000
_cell.length_b   1.000
_cell.length_c   1.000
_cell.angle_alpha   90.00
_cell.angle_beta   90.00
_cell.angle_gamma   90.00
#
_symmetry.space_group_name_H-M   'P 1'
#
loop_
_entity.id
_entity.type
_entity.pdbx_description
1 polymer ?
#
loop_
_entity_poly.entity_id
_entity_poly.type
_entity_poly.pdbx_seq_one_letter_code
_entity_poly.pdbx_strand_id
1 'polypeptide(L)'
;MYEEYTTQALPSKKYRELLGTCFCVFNSNNNFVIENILRLDKDKKYSWHILIDKETGQLLDDVKQTINQISGLEIADRFYEVMEMRNRLVRSYQVSAEECDVSDDEDNQILATKYSNGKQEYITEDFLFYFIDKNKELSERLYELRDL
;
A
#
# COMPACT_ATOMS: atom_id res chain seq x y z
N MET A 1 -6.02 5.75 -25.34
CA MET A 1 -7.27 6.50 -25.63
C MET A 1 -7.38 7.66 -24.62
N TYR A 2 -7.69 8.89 -25.06
CA TYR A 2 -7.86 10.01 -24.11
C TYR A 2 -9.22 9.96 -23.46
N GLU A 3 -9.25 10.08 -22.14
CA GLU A 3 -10.48 10.27 -21.39
C GLU A 3 -10.96 11.72 -21.52
N GLU A 4 -12.26 11.98 -21.52
CA GLU A 4 -12.80 13.34 -21.75
C GLU A 4 -12.30 14.38 -20.73
N TYR A 5 -11.85 13.92 -19.57
CA TYR A 5 -11.38 14.76 -18.46
C TYR A 5 -9.87 15.02 -18.46
N THR A 6 -9.09 14.47 -19.41
CA THR A 6 -7.65 14.73 -19.49
C THR A 6 -7.08 14.56 -20.89
N THR A 7 -6.07 15.37 -21.21
CA THR A 7 -5.29 15.23 -22.45
C THR A 7 -4.01 14.42 -22.26
N GLN A 8 -3.73 13.93 -21.06
CA GLN A 8 -2.61 13.01 -20.81
C GLN A 8 -2.99 11.59 -21.26
N ALA A 9 -2.01 10.84 -21.78
CA ALA A 9 -2.17 9.41 -22.00
C ALA A 9 -2.38 8.72 -20.64
N LEU A 10 -3.40 7.89 -20.56
CA LEU A 10 -3.73 7.14 -19.36
C LEU A 10 -3.65 5.64 -19.64
N PRO A 11 -3.33 4.83 -18.61
CA PRO A 11 -3.66 3.42 -18.63
C PRO A 11 -5.15 3.20 -18.89
N SER A 12 -5.49 2.00 -19.33
CA SER A 12 -6.85 1.50 -19.44
C SER A 12 -7.63 1.70 -18.15
N LYS A 13 -8.95 1.73 -18.32
CA LYS A 13 -9.88 1.85 -17.20
C LYS A 13 -9.67 0.75 -16.16
N LYS A 14 -9.45 -0.50 -16.61
CA LYS A 14 -9.23 -1.67 -15.74
C LYS A 14 -7.97 -1.48 -14.89
N TYR A 15 -6.84 -1.13 -15.50
CA TYR A 15 -5.60 -0.90 -14.77
C TYR A 15 -5.75 0.23 -13.74
N ARG A 16 -6.40 1.35 -14.11
CA ARG A 16 -6.65 2.47 -13.19
C ARG A 16 -7.60 2.10 -12.04
N GLU A 17 -8.62 1.30 -12.30
CA GLU A 17 -9.54 0.80 -11.27
C GLU A 17 -8.80 -0.10 -10.28
N LEU A 18 -7.94 -0.98 -10.77
CA LEU A 18 -7.09 -1.83 -9.94
C LEU A 18 -6.11 -1.00 -9.10
N LEU A 19 -5.43 -0.02 -9.71
CA LEU A 19 -4.55 0.91 -9.01
C LEU A 19 -5.29 1.71 -7.92
N GLY A 20 -6.50 2.19 -8.21
CA GLY A 20 -7.36 2.86 -7.24
C GLY A 20 -7.74 1.95 -6.08
N THR A 21 -8.05 0.68 -6.37
CA THR A 21 -8.34 -0.35 -5.38
C THR A 21 -7.15 -0.54 -4.43
N CYS A 22 -5.92 -0.60 -4.95
CA CYS A 22 -4.71 -0.67 -4.12
C CYS A 22 -4.68 0.47 -3.07
N PHE A 23 -4.96 1.71 -3.47
CA PHE A 23 -4.96 2.83 -2.53
C PHE A 23 -6.10 2.74 -1.51
N CYS A 24 -7.30 2.32 -1.92
CA CYS A 24 -8.43 2.13 -1.00
C CYS A 24 -8.14 1.07 0.07
N VAL A 25 -7.61 -0.10 -0.33
CA VAL A 25 -7.31 -1.19 0.62
C VAL A 25 -6.17 -0.80 1.57
N PHE A 26 -5.13 -0.14 1.05
CA PHE A 26 -4.03 0.36 1.88
C PHE A 26 -4.49 1.38 2.91
N ASN A 27 -5.29 2.37 2.50
CA ASN A 27 -5.79 3.40 3.40
C ASN A 27 -6.67 2.80 4.50
N SER A 28 -7.49 1.81 4.16
CA SER A 28 -8.33 1.08 5.12
C SER A 28 -7.47 0.33 6.13
N ASN A 29 -6.44 -0.37 5.66
CA ASN A 29 -5.50 -1.08 6.54
C ASN A 29 -4.68 -0.15 7.43
N ASN A 30 -4.20 0.98 6.89
CA ASN A 30 -3.47 1.97 7.69
C ASN A 30 -4.36 2.50 8.83
N ASN A 31 -5.63 2.78 8.56
CA ASN A 31 -6.58 3.15 9.61
C ASN A 31 -6.83 1.99 10.60
N PHE A 32 -6.90 0.74 10.14
CA PHE A 32 -7.11 -0.41 11.02
C PHE A 32 -5.91 -0.70 11.93
N VAL A 33 -4.68 -0.40 11.47
CA VAL A 33 -3.48 -0.39 12.31
C VAL A 33 -3.60 0.67 13.41
N ILE A 34 -4.01 1.89 13.07
CA ILE A 34 -4.26 2.98 14.04
C ILE A 34 -5.29 2.55 15.09
N GLU A 35 -6.40 1.93 14.69
CA GLU A 35 -7.42 1.41 15.61
C GLU A 35 -6.85 0.39 16.60
N ASN A 36 -6.00 -0.53 16.13
CA ASN A 36 -5.36 -1.53 16.99
C ASN A 36 -4.35 -0.90 17.96
N ILE A 37 -3.57 0.08 17.52
CA ILE A 37 -2.68 0.85 18.39
C ILE A 37 -3.49 1.51 19.52
N LEU A 38 -4.57 2.21 19.17
CA LEU A 38 -5.42 2.91 20.15
C LEU A 38 -6.11 1.95 21.13
N ARG A 39 -6.52 0.76 20.67
CA ARG A 39 -7.12 -0.27 21.52
C ARG A 39 -6.12 -0.81 22.55
N LEU A 40 -4.87 -1.02 22.13
CA LEU A 40 -3.83 -1.63 22.97
C LEU A 40 -3.10 -0.63 23.87
N ASP A 41 -3.22 0.67 23.59
CA ASP A 41 -2.62 1.75 24.37
C ASP A 41 -3.35 2.01 25.70
N LYS A 42 -3.00 1.22 26.73
CA LYS A 42 -3.59 1.32 28.08
C LYS A 42 -3.30 2.65 28.77
N ASP A 43 -2.16 3.27 28.47
CA ASP A 43 -1.71 4.50 29.12
C ASP A 43 -2.24 5.77 28.43
N LYS A 44 -3.03 5.63 27.34
CA LYS A 44 -3.59 6.73 26.55
C LYS A 44 -2.53 7.72 26.07
N LYS A 45 -1.35 7.20 25.71
CA LYS A 45 -0.25 7.96 25.11
C LYS A 45 -0.61 8.46 23.71
N TYR A 46 -1.47 7.75 23.00
CA TYR A 46 -1.84 7.99 21.62
C TYR A 46 -3.26 8.54 21.50
N SER A 47 -3.47 9.38 20.48
CA SER A 47 -4.79 9.82 20.03
C SER A 47 -4.92 9.60 18.54
N TRP A 48 -6.14 9.41 18.06
CA TRP A 48 -6.40 9.24 16.63
C TRP A 48 -5.86 10.42 15.81
N HIS A 49 -6.02 11.65 16.30
CA HIS A 49 -5.48 12.85 15.66
C HIS A 49 -3.96 12.82 15.51
N ILE A 50 -3.23 12.41 16.56
CA ILE A 50 -1.77 12.31 16.50
C ILE A 50 -1.33 11.22 15.51
N LEU A 51 -2.04 10.10 15.46
CA LEU A 51 -1.66 8.97 14.63
C LEU A 51 -1.98 9.18 13.14
N ILE A 52 -3.08 9.87 12.81
CA ILE A 52 -3.47 10.12 11.42
C ILE A 52 -2.59 11.19 10.74
N ASP A 53 -2.03 12.11 11.53
CA ASP A 53 -1.10 13.15 11.03
C ASP A 53 0.29 12.59 10.70
N LYS A 54 0.60 11.37 11.15
CA LYS A 54 1.88 10.73 10.88
C LYS A 54 1.95 10.21 9.45
N GLU A 55 3.14 10.33 8.86
CA GLU A 55 3.47 9.52 7.69
C GLU A 55 3.45 8.03 8.06
N THR A 56 3.00 7.15 7.17
CA THR A 56 2.92 5.70 7.43
C THR A 56 4.24 5.12 7.98
N GLY A 57 5.39 5.63 7.51
CA GLY A 57 6.71 5.21 8.02
C GLY A 57 6.93 5.50 9.50
N GLN A 58 6.40 6.61 9.99
CA GLN A 58 6.46 6.97 11.41
C GLN A 58 5.51 6.12 12.25
N LEU A 59 4.40 5.66 11.66
CA LEU A 59 3.42 4.79 12.33
C LEU A 59 4.02 3.42 12.67
N LEU A 60 4.99 2.94 11.90
CA LEU A 60 5.67 1.67 12.16
C LEU A 60 6.33 1.61 13.55
N ASP A 61 6.87 2.74 14.03
CA ASP A 61 7.47 2.79 15.37
C ASP A 61 6.41 2.67 16.46
N ASP A 62 5.19 3.17 16.23
CA ASP A 62 4.07 3.02 17.15
C ASP A 62 3.57 1.58 17.19
N VAL A 63 3.51 0.90 16.03
CA VAL A 63 3.22 -0.54 15.94
C VAL A 63 4.21 -1.34 16.78
N LYS A 64 5.51 -1.03 16.66
CA LYS A 64 6.55 -1.70 17.45
C LYS A 64 6.43 -1.44 18.95
N GLN A 65 5.98 -0.25 19.34
CA GLN A 65 5.80 0.11 20.75
C GLN A 65 4.50 -0.42 21.36
N THR A 66 3.53 -0.84 20.56
CA THR A 66 2.20 -1.26 21.05
C THR A 66 1.89 -2.70 20.64
N ILE A 67 1.56 -2.92 19.37
CA ILE A 67 1.13 -4.21 18.82
C ILE A 67 2.17 -5.31 19.07
N ASN A 68 3.46 -5.03 18.86
CA ASN A 68 4.51 -6.06 19.00
C ASN A 68 4.66 -6.60 20.42
N GLN A 69 4.22 -5.85 21.44
CA GLN A 69 4.24 -6.31 22.83
C GLN A 69 3.26 -7.48 23.05
N ILE A 70 2.25 -7.63 22.19
CA ILE A 70 1.21 -8.65 22.28
C ILE A 70 1.40 -9.73 21.21
N SER A 71 1.62 -9.34 19.94
CA SER A 71 1.64 -10.27 18.80
C SER A 71 3.04 -10.67 18.31
N GLY A 72 4.11 -10.14 18.90
CA GLY A 72 5.46 -10.24 18.33
C GLY A 72 5.60 -9.43 17.03
N LEU A 73 6.61 -9.76 16.21
CA LEU A 73 7.04 -8.91 15.08
C LEU A 73 6.22 -9.07 13.79
N GLU A 74 5.39 -10.12 13.67
CA GLU A 74 4.74 -10.49 12.41
C GLU A 74 3.92 -9.33 11.80
N ILE A 75 3.10 -8.64 12.59
CA ILE A 75 2.27 -7.54 12.10
C ILE A 75 3.14 -6.35 11.66
N ALA A 76 4.20 -6.03 12.41
CA ALA A 76 5.11 -4.95 12.03
C ALA A 76 5.85 -5.25 10.73
N ASP A 77 6.31 -6.49 10.53
CA ASP A 77 7.02 -6.90 9.32
C ASP A 77 6.09 -6.85 8.10
N ARG A 78 4.86 -7.34 8.23
CA ARG A 78 3.83 -7.27 7.16
C ARG A 78 3.44 -5.83 6.85
N PHE A 79 3.27 -5.00 7.88
CA PHE A 79 2.96 -3.58 7.69
C PHE A 79 4.08 -2.84 6.98
N TYR A 80 5.34 -3.15 7.33
CA TYR A 80 6.52 -2.61 6.65
C TYR A 80 6.57 -3.03 5.17
N GLU A 81 6.33 -4.31 4.86
CA GLU A 81 6.29 -4.81 3.47
C GLU A 81 5.25 -4.05 2.64
N VAL A 82 4.01 -3.96 3.14
CA VAL A 82 2.92 -3.25 2.47
C VAL A 82 3.24 -1.76 2.31
N MET A 83 3.81 -1.11 3.32
CA MET A 83 4.24 0.29 3.24
C MET A 83 5.28 0.50 2.12
N GLU A 84 6.30 -0.37 2.05
CA GLU A 84 7.34 -0.25 1.03
C GLU A 84 6.77 -0.45 -0.38
N MET A 85 5.86 -1.41 -0.56
CA MET A 85 5.16 -1.58 -1.83
C MET A 85 4.31 -0.36 -2.19
N ARG A 86 3.59 0.24 -1.22
CA ARG A 86 2.84 1.48 -1.44
C ARG A 86 3.76 2.63 -1.82
N ASN A 87 4.93 2.75 -1.19
CA ASN A 87 5.93 3.75 -1.53
C ASN A 87 6.39 3.63 -2.98
N ARG A 88 6.48 2.39 -3.51
CA ARG A 88 6.77 2.16 -4.93
C ARG A 88 5.67 2.67 -5.84
N LEU A 89 4.39 2.43 -5.50
CA LEU A 89 3.24 2.93 -6.25
C LEU A 89 3.21 4.46 -6.28
N VAL A 90 3.45 5.11 -5.15
CA VAL A 90 3.39 6.59 -5.06
C VAL A 90 4.56 7.27 -5.76
N ARG A 91 5.74 6.67 -5.72
CA ARG A 91 6.94 7.20 -6.40
C ARG A 91 7.05 6.76 -7.85
N SER A 92 6.06 6.04 -8.37
CA SER A 92 6.05 5.56 -9.74
C SER A 92 5.86 6.71 -10.74
N TYR A 93 6.12 6.40 -12.00
CA TYR A 93 5.93 7.30 -13.13
C TYR A 93 5.30 6.54 -14.30
N GLN A 94 4.54 7.26 -15.13
CA GLN A 94 3.89 6.70 -16.33
C GLN A 94 4.92 6.40 -17.42
N VAL A 95 4.73 5.28 -18.11
CA VAL A 95 5.57 4.83 -19.23
C VAL A 95 4.70 4.15 -20.30
N SER A 96 5.15 4.22 -21.56
CA SER A 96 4.68 3.35 -22.64
C SER A 96 5.56 2.09 -22.67
N ALA A 97 5.03 0.94 -22.28
CA ALA A 97 5.72 -0.33 -22.28
C ALA A 97 5.64 -1.01 -23.66
N GLU A 98 6.06 -0.32 -24.72
CA GLU A 98 5.89 -0.76 -26.12
C GLU A 98 6.64 -2.05 -26.48
N GLU A 99 7.69 -2.42 -25.72
CA GLU A 99 8.63 -3.48 -26.14
C GLU A 99 8.38 -4.88 -25.54
N CYS A 100 7.38 -5.11 -24.69
CA CYS A 100 7.27 -6.42 -24.04
C CYS A 100 5.82 -6.77 -23.65
N ASP A 101 5.46 -8.07 -23.69
CA ASP A 101 4.23 -8.68 -23.16
C ASP A 101 4.07 -8.56 -21.61
N VAL A 102 4.51 -7.44 -21.02
CA VAL A 102 4.43 -7.14 -19.57
C VAL A 102 3.18 -6.37 -19.20
N SER A 103 2.42 -5.93 -20.19
CA SER A 103 1.26 -5.07 -20.01
C SER A 103 0.03 -5.72 -20.62
N ASP A 104 -0.96 -6.01 -19.77
CA ASP A 104 -2.32 -6.36 -20.21
C ASP A 104 -3.12 -5.13 -20.67
N ASP A 105 -2.50 -3.95 -20.63
CA ASP A 105 -3.06 -2.70 -21.13
C ASP A 105 -3.02 -2.64 -22.67
N GLU A 106 -4.16 -2.41 -23.30
CA GLU A 106 -4.29 -2.35 -24.78
C GLU A 106 -3.36 -1.31 -25.43
N ASP A 107 -3.11 -0.18 -24.75
CA ASP A 107 -2.26 0.91 -25.23
C ASP A 107 -0.84 0.87 -24.61
N ASN A 108 -0.51 -0.20 -23.89
CA ASN A 108 0.74 -0.39 -23.14
C ASN A 108 1.07 0.77 -22.20
N GLN A 109 0.06 1.52 -21.72
CA GLN A 109 0.26 2.62 -20.79
C GLN A 109 0.19 2.09 -19.37
N ILE A 110 1.33 2.04 -18.67
CA ILE A 110 1.41 1.53 -17.30
C ILE A 110 2.32 2.40 -16.43
N LEU A 111 2.57 1.95 -15.20
CA LEU A 111 3.52 2.60 -14.29
C LEU A 111 4.83 1.82 -14.24
N ALA A 112 5.93 2.53 -14.03
CA ALA A 112 7.22 1.97 -13.67
C ALA A 112 7.74 2.65 -12.41
N THR A 113 8.66 1.97 -11.71
CA THR A 113 9.31 2.48 -10.50
C THR A 113 10.80 2.21 -10.55
N LYS A 114 11.57 3.04 -9.85
CA LYS A 114 13.04 2.98 -9.82
C LYS A 114 13.54 2.77 -8.40
N TYR A 115 14.40 1.78 -8.23
CA TYR A 115 15.12 1.51 -7.00
C TYR A 115 16.30 2.46 -6.83
N SER A 116 16.75 2.63 -5.58
CA SER A 116 17.94 3.44 -5.25
C SER A 116 19.22 2.96 -5.97
N ASN A 117 19.33 1.64 -6.24
CA ASN A 117 20.42 1.04 -7.00
C ASN A 117 20.32 1.26 -8.52
N GLY A 118 19.29 1.97 -8.99
CA GLY A 118 19.09 2.28 -10.40
C GLY A 118 18.26 1.26 -11.17
N LYS A 119 17.96 0.08 -10.60
CA LYS A 119 17.07 -0.91 -11.21
C LYS A 119 15.69 -0.29 -11.44
N GLN A 120 15.08 -0.56 -12.59
CA GLN A 120 13.70 -0.17 -12.89
C GLN A 120 12.84 -1.42 -13.04
N GLU A 121 11.59 -1.33 -12.62
CA GLU A 121 10.60 -2.39 -12.78
C GLU A 121 9.26 -1.77 -13.18
N TYR A 122 8.54 -2.47 -14.05
CA TYR A 122 7.14 -2.18 -14.35
C TYR A 122 6.25 -2.57 -13.17
N ILE A 123 5.19 -1.80 -12.95
CA ILE A 123 4.10 -2.13 -12.05
C ILE A 123 3.05 -2.81 -12.90
N THR A 124 3.04 -4.14 -12.87
CA THR A 124 2.10 -4.97 -13.65
C THR A 124 0.80 -5.18 -12.86
N GLU A 125 -0.24 -5.71 -13.51
CA GLU A 125 -1.46 -6.13 -12.78
C GLU A 125 -1.12 -7.16 -11.69
N ASP A 126 -0.21 -8.10 -11.95
CA ASP A 126 0.26 -9.07 -10.96
C ASP A 126 0.85 -8.39 -9.71
N PHE A 127 1.64 -7.33 -9.89
CA PHE A 127 2.15 -6.56 -8.76
C PHE A 127 1.01 -5.93 -7.96
N LEU A 128 -0.01 -5.37 -8.63
CA LEU A 128 -1.15 -4.74 -7.98
C LEU A 128 -2.01 -5.77 -7.23
N PHE A 129 -2.25 -6.94 -7.81
CA PHE A 129 -2.93 -8.06 -7.14
C PHE A 129 -2.14 -8.57 -5.94
N TYR A 130 -0.83 -8.77 -6.09
CA TYR A 130 0.05 -9.17 -5.00
C TYR A 130 0.03 -8.14 -3.85
N PHE A 131 0.02 -6.84 -4.17
CA PHE A 131 -0.13 -5.78 -3.19
C PHE A 131 -1.46 -5.86 -2.43
N ILE A 132 -2.57 -6.11 -3.14
CA ILE A 132 -3.89 -6.28 -2.52
C ILE A 132 -3.90 -7.51 -1.60
N ASP A 133 -3.31 -8.62 -2.03
CA ASP A 133 -3.21 -9.84 -1.24
C ASP A 133 -2.38 -9.63 0.05
N LYS A 134 -1.25 -8.92 -0.04
CA LYS A 134 -0.48 -8.55 1.17
C LYS A 134 -1.23 -7.65 2.12
N ASN A 135 -2.07 -6.76 1.60
CA ASN A 135 -3.00 -6.00 2.43
C ASN A 135 -4.03 -6.90 3.11
N LYS A 136 -4.59 -7.89 2.41
CA LYS A 136 -5.51 -8.87 2.98
C LYS A 136 -4.84 -9.66 4.11
N GLU A 137 -3.64 -10.22 3.90
CA GLU A 137 -2.89 -10.97 4.91
C GLU A 137 -2.63 -10.13 6.17
N LEU A 138 -2.26 -8.85 6.02
CA LEU A 138 -2.09 -7.93 7.15
C LEU A 138 -3.42 -7.70 7.90
N SER A 139 -4.51 -7.49 7.16
CA SER A 139 -5.84 -7.26 7.72
C SER A 139 -6.30 -8.45 8.56
N GLU A 140 -6.15 -9.67 8.05
CA GLU A 140 -6.49 -10.91 8.76
C GLU A 140 -5.76 -11.01 10.11
N ARG A 141 -4.45 -10.72 10.16
CA ARG A 141 -3.69 -10.69 11.42
C ARG A 141 -4.14 -9.61 12.39
N LEU A 142 -4.53 -8.44 11.90
CA LEU A 142 -5.07 -7.37 12.73
C LEU A 142 -6.44 -7.74 13.30
N TYR A 143 -7.27 -8.47 12.55
CA TYR A 143 -8.53 -9.03 13.08
C TYR A 143 -8.30 -10.06 14.16
N GLU A 144 -7.40 -11.02 13.93
CA GLU A 144 -7.02 -12.02 14.94
C GLU A 144 -6.55 -11.33 16.23
N LEU A 145 -5.68 -10.33 16.12
CA LEU A 145 -5.22 -9.55 17.28
C LEU A 145 -6.36 -8.83 17.99
N ARG A 146 -7.31 -8.25 17.25
CA ARG A 146 -8.43 -7.49 17.82
C ARG A 146 -9.37 -8.36 18.64
N ASP A 147 -9.54 -9.61 18.21
CA ASP A 147 -10.47 -10.56 18.83
C ASP A 147 -9.82 -11.35 20.00
N LEU A 148 -8.53 -11.10 20.30
CA LEU A 148 -7.85 -11.44 21.56
C LEU A 148 -8.20 -10.45 22.68
#